data_AF-A0A9N9FHX8-F1
#
_entry.id   AF-A0A9N9FHX8-F1
#
_cell.length_a   1.000
_cell.length_b   1.000
_cell.length_c   1.000
_cell.angle_alpha   90.00
_cell.angle_beta   90.00
_cell.angle_gamma   90.00
#
_symmetry.space_group_name_H-M   'P 1'
#
loop_
_entity.id
_entity.type
_entity.pdbx_description
1 polymer ?
#
loop_
_entity_poly.entity_id
_entity_poly.type
_entity_poly.pdbx_seq_one_letter_code
_entity_poly.pdbx_strand_id
1 'polypeptide(L)'
;MKVISKFIADKLNCIPKNIGKYKAMNVGQFQFLDSFQHMGMGLDKLVKCLGGKIEKFPLTVNYFTEKGYLMDKIKLLFRKGIFLYNWTNQNISKENYEHAKKVWQVFKMKNFEEYHDLYLETDVLLLTNVFMNYIIIYLKDDGLDLSHYVSASEMFNNSLYKSSGAELKLMTDMNEYLMVENRIRERMTMTLYENMNALYSEAMTQYIPTEMLGKVSPEEVPDIQSIMPDAEIGYMLELDLEAPVHLHDYFADYP
;
A
#
# COMPACT_ATOMS: atom_id res chain seq x y z
N MET A 1 -13.48 46.17 -7.46
CA MET A 1 -12.69 44.93 -7.29
C MET A 1 -12.33 44.83 -5.82
N LYS A 2 -12.74 43.76 -5.11
CA LYS A 2 -12.49 43.60 -3.67
C LYS A 2 -11.44 42.51 -3.48
N VAL A 3 -10.23 42.90 -3.09
CA VAL A 3 -9.15 41.95 -2.77
C VAL A 3 -9.39 41.46 -1.34
N ILE A 4 -9.57 40.14 -1.19
CA ILE A 4 -10.00 39.52 0.09
C ILE A 4 -8.80 39.12 0.96
N SER A 5 -7.62 38.84 0.37
CA SER A 5 -6.37 38.62 1.10
C SER A 5 -5.13 38.69 0.18
N LYS A 6 -3.94 38.85 0.78
CA LYS A 6 -2.64 38.60 0.15
C LYS A 6 -2.02 37.33 0.76
N PHE A 7 -1.33 36.52 -0.02
CA PHE A 7 -0.60 35.35 0.46
C PHE A 7 0.88 35.41 0.07
N ILE A 8 1.71 34.69 0.83
CA ILE A 8 3.12 34.43 0.49
C ILE A 8 3.14 33.10 -0.26
N ALA A 9 3.82 33.06 -1.41
CA ALA A 9 3.95 31.85 -2.20
C ALA A 9 5.28 31.17 -1.88
N ASP A 10 5.23 29.94 -1.35
CA ASP A 10 6.39 29.08 -1.17
C ASP A 10 6.58 28.14 -2.38
N LYS A 11 7.80 27.61 -2.53
CA LYS A 11 8.11 26.62 -3.56
C LYS A 11 7.34 25.33 -3.28
N LEU A 12 6.38 25.02 -4.15
CA LEU A 12 5.61 23.78 -4.11
C LEU A 12 6.41 22.67 -4.79
N ASN A 13 6.84 21.67 -4.04
CA ASN A 13 7.47 20.46 -4.58
C ASN A 13 6.45 19.32 -4.49
N CYS A 14 6.13 18.69 -5.61
CA CYS A 14 5.09 17.68 -5.66
C CYS A 14 5.56 16.44 -6.41
N ILE A 15 5.17 15.26 -5.90
CA ILE A 15 5.40 13.97 -6.56
C ILE A 15 4.08 13.53 -7.20
N PRO A 16 3.85 13.81 -8.49
CA PRO A 16 2.63 13.42 -9.18
C PRO A 16 2.61 11.90 -9.42
N LYS A 17 1.42 11.30 -9.34
CA LYS A 17 1.16 9.93 -9.79
C LYS A 17 0.57 9.92 -11.19
N ASN A 18 -0.37 10.83 -11.47
CA ASN A 18 -0.94 11.11 -12.78
C ASN A 18 -1.59 12.51 -12.78
N ILE A 19 -2.23 12.90 -13.88
CA ILE A 19 -2.96 14.17 -13.97
C ILE A 19 -4.06 14.18 -12.90
N GLY A 20 -3.87 14.97 -11.85
CA GLY A 20 -4.83 15.16 -10.76
C GLY A 20 -4.64 14.29 -9.51
N LYS A 21 -3.68 13.35 -9.49
CA LYS A 21 -3.33 12.60 -8.27
C LYS A 21 -1.87 12.77 -7.91
N TYR A 22 -1.61 12.95 -6.63
CA TYR A 22 -0.28 13.22 -6.08
C TYR A 22 0.01 12.22 -4.96
N LYS A 23 1.26 11.73 -4.87
CA LYS A 23 1.69 10.86 -3.77
C LYS A 23 2.09 11.67 -2.54
N ALA A 24 2.77 12.79 -2.76
CA ALA A 24 3.17 13.72 -1.72
C ALA A 24 3.26 15.15 -2.27
N MET A 25 3.05 16.12 -1.38
CA MET A 25 3.21 17.55 -1.68
C MET A 25 3.93 18.21 -0.51
N ASN A 26 4.99 18.95 -0.82
CA ASN A 26 5.74 19.75 0.14
C ASN A 26 5.46 21.22 -0.12
N VAL A 27 5.06 21.94 0.92
CA VAL A 27 4.80 23.38 0.90
C VAL A 27 5.60 24.02 2.04
N GLY A 28 6.72 24.64 1.70
CA GLY A 28 7.67 25.15 2.69
C GLY A 28 8.19 24.01 3.57
N GLN A 29 7.93 24.08 4.88
CA GLN A 29 8.31 23.08 5.88
C GLN A 29 7.24 22.00 6.11
N PHE A 30 6.09 22.08 5.45
CA PHE A 30 5.00 21.11 5.62
C PHE A 30 5.05 20.06 4.52
N GLN A 31 4.85 18.80 4.93
CA GLN A 31 4.73 17.65 4.04
C GLN A 31 3.32 17.08 4.16
N PHE A 32 2.64 16.99 3.02
CA PHE A 32 1.33 16.36 2.87
C PHE A 32 1.52 15.00 2.21
N LEU A 33 1.11 13.94 2.91
CA LEU A 33 1.19 12.56 2.43
C LEU A 33 -0.21 12.04 2.13
N ASP A 34 -0.31 11.23 1.07
CA ASP A 34 -1.52 10.47 0.80
C ASP A 34 -1.49 9.15 1.59
N SER A 35 -2.33 9.06 2.63
CA SER A 35 -2.47 7.86 3.46
C SER A 35 -2.84 6.60 2.67
N PHE A 36 -3.45 6.75 1.49
CA PHE A 36 -3.79 5.62 0.62
C PHE A 36 -2.56 4.99 -0.05
N GLN A 37 -1.46 5.74 -0.22
CA GLN A 37 -0.18 5.15 -0.68
C GLN A 37 0.45 4.24 0.39
N HIS A 38 0.03 4.38 1.65
CA HIS A 38 0.44 3.54 2.77
C HIS A 38 -0.56 2.42 3.06
N MET A 39 -1.86 2.76 3.01
CA MET A 39 -2.95 1.86 3.36
C MET A 39 -3.96 1.82 2.20
N GLY A 40 -3.70 0.95 1.21
CA GLY A 40 -4.46 0.85 -0.05
C GLY A 40 -5.87 0.26 0.07
N MET A 41 -6.57 0.54 1.17
CA MET A 41 -7.89 -0.01 1.50
C MET A 41 -8.83 1.10 1.97
N GLY A 42 -10.14 0.89 1.77
CA GLY A 42 -11.16 1.78 2.32
C GLY A 42 -11.13 1.80 3.85
N LEU A 43 -11.46 2.95 4.44
CA LEU A 43 -11.46 3.13 5.89
C LEU A 43 -12.34 2.10 6.62
N ASP A 44 -13.46 1.69 6.01
CA ASP A 44 -14.34 0.65 6.55
C ASP A 44 -13.62 -0.70 6.71
N LYS A 45 -12.79 -1.07 5.72
CA LYS A 45 -11.99 -2.29 5.77
C LYS A 45 -10.84 -2.15 6.77
N LEU A 46 -10.17 -0.99 6.81
CA LEU A 46 -9.09 -0.72 7.76
C LEU A 46 -9.56 -0.81 9.22
N VAL A 47 -10.72 -0.25 9.53
CA VAL A 47 -11.33 -0.34 10.86
C VAL A 47 -11.68 -1.79 11.21
N LYS A 48 -12.18 -2.57 10.25
CA LYS A 48 -12.43 -4.01 10.41
C LYS A 48 -11.14 -4.82 10.62
N CYS A 49 -10.05 -4.50 9.93
CA CYS A 49 -8.75 -5.16 10.09
C CYS A 49 -8.19 -5.01 11.51
N LEU A 50 -8.49 -3.90 12.19
CA LEU A 50 -8.14 -3.71 13.60
C LEU A 50 -9.08 -4.49 14.55
N GLY A 51 -10.03 -5.25 14.02
CA GLY A 51 -10.94 -6.12 14.77
C GLY A 51 -12.09 -5.36 15.44
N GLY A 52 -12.31 -4.09 15.10
CA GLY A 52 -13.31 -3.23 15.75
C GLY A 52 -13.10 -3.08 17.27
N LYS A 53 -11.92 -3.45 17.78
CA LYS A 53 -11.59 -3.37 19.21
C LYS A 53 -11.38 -1.91 19.57
N ILE A 54 -12.21 -1.42 20.48
CA ILE A 54 -12.22 -0.02 20.88
C ILE A 54 -10.88 0.44 21.47
N GLU A 55 -10.15 -0.48 22.11
CA GLU A 55 -8.79 -0.27 22.65
C GLU A 55 -7.79 0.21 21.59
N LYS A 56 -8.00 -0.13 20.32
CA LYS A 56 -7.15 0.32 19.22
C LYS A 56 -7.50 1.72 18.71
N PHE A 57 -8.55 2.35 19.24
CA PHE A 57 -9.01 3.67 18.83
C PHE A 57 -9.11 4.66 20.00
N PRO A 58 -8.02 4.83 20.79
CA PRO A 58 -8.06 5.62 22.01
C PRO A 58 -8.42 7.09 21.74
N LEU A 59 -7.94 7.68 20.64
CA LEU A 59 -8.24 9.09 20.31
C LEU A 59 -9.72 9.29 20.01
N THR A 60 -10.30 8.43 19.17
CA THR A 60 -11.74 8.48 18.85
C THR A 60 -12.59 8.35 20.12
N VAL A 61 -12.24 7.39 20.98
CA VAL A 61 -12.97 7.13 22.23
C VAL A 61 -12.87 8.31 23.19
N ASN A 62 -11.66 8.81 23.44
CA ASN A 62 -11.44 9.91 24.37
C ASN A 62 -12.18 11.17 23.89
N TYR A 63 -12.05 11.51 22.61
CA TYR A 63 -12.70 12.68 22.02
C TYR A 63 -14.23 12.68 22.21
N PHE A 64 -14.89 11.55 21.89
CA PHE A 64 -16.34 11.48 22.05
C PHE A 64 -16.78 11.29 23.51
N THR A 65 -15.93 10.70 24.35
CA THR A 65 -16.19 10.60 25.80
C THR A 65 -16.14 11.97 26.46
N GLU A 66 -15.17 12.82 26.08
CA GLU A 66 -15.05 14.22 26.53
C GLU A 66 -16.24 15.06 26.07
N LYS A 67 -16.80 14.79 24.88
CA LYS A 67 -18.07 15.36 24.42
C LYS A 67 -19.31 14.80 25.17
N GLY A 68 -19.13 13.89 26.12
CA GLY A 68 -20.20 13.33 26.96
C GLY A 68 -20.97 12.16 26.36
N TYR A 69 -20.47 11.53 25.29
CA TYR A 69 -21.11 10.37 24.69
C TYR A 69 -20.73 9.06 25.40
N LEU A 70 -21.75 8.21 25.64
CA LEU A 70 -21.55 6.87 26.18
C LEU A 70 -20.92 5.94 25.16
N MET A 71 -20.17 4.94 25.63
CA MET A 71 -19.43 3.99 24.80
C MET A 71 -20.29 3.28 23.74
N ASP A 72 -21.54 2.91 24.08
CA ASP A 72 -22.43 2.24 23.11
C ASP A 72 -22.87 3.14 21.96
N LYS A 73 -22.87 4.47 22.16
CA LYS A 73 -23.08 5.44 21.09
C LYS A 73 -21.84 5.56 20.22
N ILE A 74 -20.66 5.61 20.85
CA ILE A 74 -19.36 5.70 20.15
C ILE A 74 -19.17 4.49 19.23
N LYS A 75 -19.54 3.27 19.67
CA LYS A 75 -19.52 2.05 18.84
C LYS A 75 -20.27 2.18 17.51
N LEU A 76 -21.33 2.99 17.45
CA LEU A 76 -22.08 3.20 16.21
C LEU A 76 -21.23 3.92 15.15
N LEU A 77 -20.27 4.74 15.55
CA LEU A 77 -19.43 5.55 14.67
C LEU A 77 -18.36 4.72 13.93
N PHE A 78 -18.04 3.52 14.43
CA PHE A 78 -17.06 2.61 13.82
C PHE A 78 -17.59 1.93 12.55
N ARG A 79 -18.92 1.84 12.38
CA ARG A 79 -19.51 1.25 11.18
C ARG A 79 -19.49 2.29 10.06
N LYS A 80 -18.55 2.14 9.15
CA LYS A 80 -18.50 2.88 7.89
C LYS A 80 -19.16 2.09 6.77
N GLY A 81 -19.79 2.79 5.82
CA GLY A 81 -20.56 2.13 4.78
C GLY A 81 -20.86 3.01 3.58
N ILE A 82 -21.48 4.17 3.74
CA ILE A 82 -21.89 5.02 2.62
C ILE A 82 -21.94 6.49 3.08
N PHE A 83 -21.27 7.39 2.36
CA PHE A 83 -21.36 8.84 2.56
C PHE A 83 -22.66 9.38 1.96
N LEU A 84 -23.17 10.48 2.51
CA LEU A 84 -24.46 11.06 2.16
C LEU A 84 -24.62 11.51 0.69
N TYR A 85 -23.54 11.84 -0.04
CA TYR A 85 -23.61 12.18 -1.47
C TYR A 85 -23.99 10.98 -2.34
N ASN A 86 -23.83 9.75 -1.83
CA ASN A 86 -24.35 8.56 -2.52
C ASN A 86 -25.87 8.42 -2.37
N TRP A 87 -26.51 9.18 -1.47
CA TRP A 87 -27.97 9.09 -1.26
C TRP A 87 -28.76 9.75 -2.38
N THR A 88 -28.17 10.71 -3.09
CA THR A 88 -28.80 11.37 -4.24
C THR A 88 -28.57 10.61 -5.55
N ASN A 89 -27.53 9.78 -5.63
CA ASN A 89 -27.07 9.17 -6.89
C ASN A 89 -27.07 7.63 -6.92
N GLN A 90 -27.36 6.93 -5.81
CA GLN A 90 -27.34 5.46 -5.74
C GLN A 90 -28.45 4.87 -4.84
N ASN A 91 -28.83 3.62 -5.13
CA ASN A 91 -29.69 2.82 -4.26
C ASN A 91 -28.93 2.42 -2.99
N ILE A 92 -29.23 3.07 -1.86
CA ILE A 92 -28.69 2.73 -0.54
C ILE A 92 -29.27 1.38 -0.10
N SER A 93 -28.45 0.49 0.48
CA SER A 93 -28.98 -0.72 1.11
C SER A 93 -29.86 -0.37 2.31
N LYS A 94 -30.91 -1.16 2.55
CA LYS A 94 -31.86 -0.93 3.66
C LYS A 94 -31.13 -0.86 5.00
N GLU A 95 -30.10 -1.67 5.19
CA GLU A 95 -29.29 -1.73 6.41
C GLU A 95 -28.51 -0.44 6.65
N ASN A 96 -27.96 0.17 5.59
CA ASN A 96 -27.18 1.40 5.71
C ASN A 96 -28.08 2.61 6.00
N TYR A 97 -29.29 2.63 5.42
CA TYR A 97 -30.28 3.67 5.71
C TYR A 97 -30.78 3.59 7.17
N GLU A 98 -31.10 2.39 7.65
CA GLU A 98 -31.52 2.19 9.04
C GLU A 98 -30.40 2.51 10.04
N HIS A 99 -29.14 2.22 9.68
CA HIS A 99 -28.00 2.64 10.50
C HIS A 99 -27.87 4.17 10.56
N ALA A 100 -28.02 4.87 9.44
CA ALA A 100 -27.95 6.34 9.40
C ALA A 100 -29.07 6.99 10.24
N LYS A 101 -30.31 6.48 10.15
CA LYS A 101 -31.42 6.89 11.03
C LYS A 101 -31.09 6.69 12.51
N LYS A 102 -30.50 5.54 12.86
CA LYS A 102 -30.11 5.25 14.24
C LYS A 102 -29.08 6.26 14.74
N VAL A 103 -28.05 6.57 13.95
CA VAL A 103 -27.06 7.60 14.29
C VAL A 103 -27.73 8.97 14.46
N TRP A 104 -28.59 9.36 13.51
CA TRP A 104 -29.33 10.62 13.57
C TRP A 104 -30.11 10.78 14.88
N GLN A 105 -30.86 9.74 15.28
CA GLN A 105 -31.66 9.74 16.51
C GLN A 105 -30.79 9.73 17.78
N VAL A 106 -29.75 8.88 17.81
CA VAL A 106 -28.90 8.68 19.01
C VAL A 106 -28.07 9.92 19.35
N PHE A 107 -27.59 10.62 18.32
CA PHE A 107 -26.81 11.83 18.45
C PHE A 107 -27.67 13.11 18.41
N LYS A 108 -28.99 12.98 18.27
CA LYS A 108 -29.97 14.09 18.29
C LYS A 108 -29.66 15.18 17.26
N MET A 109 -29.35 14.76 16.04
CA MET A 109 -29.01 15.65 14.92
C MET A 109 -30.22 16.52 14.54
N LYS A 110 -29.99 17.82 14.38
CA LYS A 110 -31.04 18.79 14.01
C LYS A 110 -31.15 19.00 12.51
N ASN A 111 -30.00 19.02 11.85
CA ASN A 111 -29.89 19.32 10.43
C ASN A 111 -28.82 18.44 9.79
N PHE A 112 -28.75 18.53 8.46
CA PHE A 112 -27.82 17.73 7.68
C PHE A 112 -26.36 18.11 7.90
N GLU A 113 -26.09 19.40 8.16
CA GLU A 113 -24.75 19.93 8.44
C GLU A 113 -24.13 19.27 9.68
N GLU A 114 -24.86 19.22 10.80
CA GLU A 114 -24.40 18.56 12.04
C GLU A 114 -24.06 17.07 11.81
N TYR A 115 -24.87 16.37 10.99
CA TYR A 115 -24.60 14.97 10.66
C TYR A 115 -23.37 14.82 9.76
N HIS A 116 -23.20 15.72 8.79
CA HIS A 116 -22.05 15.76 7.90
C HIS A 116 -20.75 16.01 8.67
N ASP A 117 -20.75 16.98 9.59
CA ASP A 117 -19.61 17.30 10.43
C ASP A 117 -19.25 16.13 11.36
N LEU A 118 -20.24 15.51 12.01
CA LEU A 118 -20.00 14.31 12.81
C LEU A 118 -19.36 13.19 11.97
N TYR A 119 -19.82 13.01 10.74
CA TYR A 119 -19.28 12.00 9.84
C TYR A 119 -17.81 12.28 9.51
N LEU A 120 -17.49 13.51 9.12
CA LEU A 120 -16.13 13.95 8.79
C LEU A 120 -15.20 13.89 10.00
N GLU A 121 -15.64 14.38 11.17
CA GLU A 121 -14.89 14.25 12.43
C GLU A 121 -14.55 12.79 12.71
N THR A 122 -15.53 11.90 12.56
CA THR A 122 -15.33 10.47 12.76
C THR A 122 -14.36 9.88 11.75
N ASP A 123 -14.43 10.25 10.47
CA ASP A 123 -13.49 9.77 9.43
C ASP A 123 -12.04 10.15 9.76
N VAL A 124 -11.81 11.41 10.14
CA VAL A 124 -10.48 11.90 10.50
C VAL A 124 -9.96 11.19 11.74
N LEU A 125 -10.78 11.05 12.79
CA LEU A 125 -10.37 10.38 14.04
C LEU A 125 -10.05 8.90 13.84
N LEU A 126 -10.90 8.18 13.11
CA LEU A 126 -10.67 6.77 12.80
C LEU A 126 -9.42 6.59 11.93
N LEU A 127 -9.26 7.40 10.88
CA LEU A 127 -8.07 7.35 10.04
C LEU A 127 -6.81 7.65 10.85
N THR A 128 -6.86 8.64 11.74
CA THR A 128 -5.75 8.98 12.64
C THR A 128 -5.39 7.81 13.55
N ASN A 129 -6.38 7.14 14.15
CA ASN A 129 -6.10 5.96 14.97
C ASN A 129 -5.54 4.80 14.15
N VAL A 130 -6.08 4.53 12.97
CA VAL A 130 -5.54 3.48 12.08
C VAL A 130 -4.09 3.78 11.74
N PHE A 131 -3.79 5.01 11.30
CA PHE A 131 -2.45 5.42 10.92
C PHE A 131 -1.48 5.44 12.11
N MET A 132 -1.95 5.82 13.30
CA MET A 132 -1.15 5.76 14.52
C MET A 132 -0.80 4.31 14.91
N ASN A 133 -1.75 3.37 14.80
CA ASN A 133 -1.45 1.95 15.02
C ASN A 133 -0.41 1.46 14.00
N TYR A 134 -0.54 1.87 12.75
CA TYR A 134 0.40 1.55 11.68
C TYR A 134 1.82 2.07 12.03
N ILE A 135 1.96 3.34 12.43
CA ILE A 135 3.21 3.94 12.92
C ILE A 135 3.80 3.14 14.10
N ILE A 136 2.98 2.82 15.10
CA ILE A 136 3.44 2.13 16.32
C ILE A 136 3.98 0.73 15.99
N ILE A 137 3.37 0.01 15.05
CA ILE A 137 3.82 -1.33 14.64
C ILE A 137 5.21 -1.24 14.02
N TYR A 138 5.40 -0.40 13.00
CA TYR A 138 6.69 -0.29 12.30
C TYR A 138 7.81 0.32 13.16
N LEU A 139 7.47 1.24 14.05
CA LEU A 139 8.44 1.75 15.02
C LEU A 139 8.91 0.67 16.01
N LYS A 140 8.03 -0.27 16.39
CA LYS A 140 8.37 -1.35 17.32
C LYS A 140 9.14 -2.48 16.65
N ASP A 141 8.69 -2.88 15.46
CA ASP A 141 9.22 -4.06 14.78
C ASP A 141 10.52 -3.71 14.04
N ASP A 142 10.52 -2.63 13.26
CA ASP A 142 11.64 -2.26 12.39
C ASP A 142 12.38 -0.99 12.83
N GLY A 143 11.86 -0.25 13.81
CA GLY A 143 12.42 1.04 14.22
C GLY A 143 12.34 2.11 13.11
N LEU A 144 11.32 2.02 12.23
CA LEU A 144 11.12 2.95 11.12
C LEU A 144 9.98 3.91 11.41
N ASP A 145 10.22 5.21 11.21
CA ASP A 145 9.16 6.23 11.24
C ASP A 145 8.57 6.41 9.83
N LEU A 146 7.31 6.01 9.73
CA LEU A 146 6.47 6.07 8.54
C LEU A 146 6.30 7.48 7.95
N SER A 147 6.42 8.53 8.76
CA SER A 147 6.28 9.92 8.29
C SER A 147 7.36 10.34 7.31
N HIS A 148 8.47 9.60 7.23
CA HIS A 148 9.56 9.85 6.28
C HIS A 148 9.37 9.17 4.92
N TYR A 149 8.36 8.32 4.75
CA TYR A 149 8.17 7.55 3.52
C TYR A 149 6.93 8.01 2.75
N VAL A 150 7.04 8.03 1.43
CA VAL A 150 5.93 8.45 0.55
C VAL A 150 4.93 7.31 0.35
N SER A 151 5.36 6.06 0.50
CA SER A 151 4.50 4.88 0.29
C SER A 151 4.92 3.66 1.11
N ALA A 152 4.01 2.71 1.28
CA ALA A 152 4.29 1.45 1.96
C ALA A 152 5.38 0.62 1.27
N SER A 153 5.47 0.65 -0.07
CA SER A 153 6.49 -0.10 -0.82
C SER A 153 7.90 0.41 -0.55
N GLU A 154 8.06 1.74 -0.47
CA GLU A 154 9.34 2.37 -0.15
C GLU A 154 9.80 2.02 1.27
N MET A 155 8.88 2.09 2.23
CA MET A 155 9.16 1.67 3.60
C MET A 155 9.50 0.17 3.68
N PHE A 156 8.73 -0.69 3.01
CA PHE A 156 8.96 -2.13 3.00
C PHE A 156 10.35 -2.47 2.46
N ASN A 157 10.77 -1.82 1.38
CA ASN A 157 12.13 -1.99 0.85
C ASN A 157 13.18 -1.59 1.90
N ASN A 158 13.03 -0.45 2.58
CA ASN A 158 14.00 -0.04 3.57
C ASN A 158 14.02 -0.94 4.82
N SER A 159 12.86 -1.45 5.24
CA SER A 159 12.75 -2.48 6.29
C SER A 159 13.49 -3.75 5.88
N LEU A 160 13.27 -4.23 4.64
CA LEU A 160 13.92 -5.41 4.09
C LEU A 160 15.44 -5.27 4.01
N TYR A 161 15.95 -4.13 3.55
CA TYR A 161 17.41 -3.88 3.52
C TYR A 161 17.99 -3.86 4.93
N LYS A 162 17.28 -3.22 5.87
CA LYS A 162 17.71 -3.19 7.27
C LYS A 162 17.75 -4.58 7.91
N SER A 163 16.75 -5.43 7.64
CA SER A 163 16.68 -6.78 8.22
C SER A 163 17.64 -7.77 7.56
N SER A 164 17.86 -7.66 6.25
CA SER A 164 18.75 -8.57 5.51
C SER A 164 20.22 -8.21 5.67
N GLY A 165 20.55 -6.94 5.92
CA GLY A 165 21.92 -6.45 5.88
C GLY A 165 22.54 -6.46 4.48
N ALA A 166 21.72 -6.73 3.44
CA ALA A 166 22.19 -6.78 2.07
C ALA A 166 22.46 -5.36 1.54
N GLU A 167 23.62 -5.18 0.91
CA GLU A 167 23.97 -3.96 0.19
C GLU A 167 23.74 -4.19 -1.31
N LEU A 168 22.80 -3.45 -1.89
CA LEU A 168 22.60 -3.45 -3.35
C LEU A 168 23.58 -2.49 -4.00
N LYS A 169 24.34 -2.98 -4.98
CA LYS A 169 25.23 -2.12 -5.76
C LYS A 169 24.44 -1.37 -6.81
N LEU A 170 24.64 -0.06 -6.86
CA LEU A 170 24.00 0.78 -7.87
C LEU A 170 24.50 0.39 -9.27
N MET A 171 23.57 0.07 -10.16
CA MET A 171 23.86 -0.09 -11.59
C MET A 171 24.22 1.29 -12.15
N THR A 172 25.48 1.45 -12.55
CA THR A 172 25.97 2.71 -13.14
C THR A 172 26.03 2.65 -14.67
N ASP A 173 26.01 1.45 -15.25
CA ASP A 173 26.01 1.23 -16.69
C ASP A 173 24.57 1.04 -17.22
N MET A 174 24.24 1.76 -18.30
CA MET A 174 22.91 1.72 -18.92
C MET A 174 22.61 0.35 -19.54
N ASN A 175 23.60 -0.37 -20.05
CA ASN A 175 23.40 -1.70 -20.63
C ASN A 175 23.11 -2.72 -19.54
N GLU A 176 23.75 -2.64 -18.37
CA GLU A 176 23.39 -3.48 -17.21
C GLU A 176 21.95 -3.23 -16.78
N TYR A 177 21.54 -1.97 -16.70
CA TYR A 177 20.17 -1.59 -16.38
C TYR A 177 19.17 -2.15 -17.41
N LEU A 178 19.39 -1.89 -18.71
CA LEU A 178 18.52 -2.37 -19.79
C LEU A 178 18.50 -3.90 -19.87
N MET A 179 19.60 -4.57 -19.52
CA MET A 179 19.66 -6.03 -19.47
C MET A 179 18.69 -6.58 -18.43
N VAL A 180 18.56 -5.93 -17.27
CA VAL A 180 17.60 -6.32 -16.23
C VAL A 180 16.19 -5.87 -16.59
N GLU A 181 15.99 -4.61 -16.97
CA GLU A 181 14.67 -4.04 -17.26
C GLU A 181 13.93 -4.82 -18.35
N ASN A 182 14.59 -5.13 -19.47
CA ASN A 182 13.97 -5.87 -20.58
C ASN A 182 13.61 -7.32 -20.22
N ARG A 183 14.17 -7.85 -19.13
CA ARG A 183 13.90 -9.21 -18.63
C ARG A 183 12.86 -9.23 -17.51
N ILE A 184 12.40 -8.07 -17.03
CA ILE A 184 11.27 -7.99 -16.10
C ILE A 184 10.02 -8.43 -16.85
N ARG A 185 9.48 -9.59 -16.45
CA ARG A 185 8.18 -10.07 -16.92
C ARG A 185 7.20 -10.06 -15.75
N GLU A 186 5.97 -9.67 -16.05
CA GLU A 186 4.88 -9.79 -15.07
C GLU A 186 4.49 -11.26 -14.88
N ARG A 187 3.60 -11.50 -13.92
CA ARG A 187 3.08 -12.83 -13.62
C ARG A 187 2.44 -13.46 -14.86
N MET A 188 2.81 -14.70 -15.15
CA MET A 188 2.09 -15.55 -16.08
C MET A 188 0.67 -15.84 -15.56
N THR A 189 -0.36 -15.48 -16.32
CA THR A 189 -1.77 -15.67 -15.93
C THR A 189 -2.33 -16.88 -16.68
N MET A 190 -2.68 -17.94 -15.95
CA MET A 190 -3.22 -19.20 -16.49
C MET A 190 -4.54 -19.56 -15.79
N THR A 191 -5.44 -20.26 -16.50
CA THR A 191 -6.76 -20.71 -16.02
C THR A 191 -6.68 -21.88 -15.02
N LEU A 192 -5.64 -21.94 -14.20
CA LEU A 192 -5.48 -22.92 -13.12
C LEU A 192 -5.83 -22.25 -11.78
N TYR A 193 -6.79 -22.82 -11.07
CA TYR A 193 -7.36 -22.30 -9.81
C TYR A 193 -6.48 -22.62 -8.57
N GLU A 194 -5.16 -22.70 -8.72
CA GLU A 194 -4.26 -22.88 -7.59
C GLU A 194 -3.69 -21.54 -7.14
N ASN A 195 -3.94 -21.18 -5.88
CA ASN A 195 -3.42 -19.97 -5.27
C ASN A 195 -2.31 -20.34 -4.27
N MET A 196 -1.06 -20.07 -4.65
CA MET A 196 0.07 -20.19 -3.73
C MET A 196 0.04 -19.05 -2.71
N ASN A 197 0.05 -19.41 -1.42
CA ASN A 197 0.10 -18.44 -0.34
C ASN A 197 1.44 -17.67 -0.38
N ALA A 198 1.38 -16.34 -0.45
CA ALA A 198 2.53 -15.45 -0.33
C ALA A 198 3.70 -15.76 -1.30
N LEU A 199 3.41 -16.13 -2.56
CA LEU A 199 4.40 -16.52 -3.56
C LEU A 199 5.62 -15.58 -3.66
N TYR A 200 5.40 -14.27 -3.70
CA TYR A 200 6.50 -13.30 -3.79
C TYR A 200 7.31 -13.22 -2.49
N SER A 201 6.67 -13.39 -1.34
CA SER A 201 7.36 -13.41 -0.06
C SER A 201 8.27 -14.62 0.05
N GLU A 202 7.81 -15.79 -0.42
CA GLU A 202 8.65 -16.99 -0.51
C GLU A 202 9.80 -16.82 -1.51
N ALA A 203 9.54 -16.22 -2.67
CA ALA A 203 10.62 -15.91 -3.62
C ALA A 203 11.67 -14.95 -3.04
N MET A 204 11.23 -14.03 -2.16
CA MET A 204 12.11 -13.09 -1.45
C MET A 204 12.94 -13.73 -0.32
N THR A 205 12.67 -14.97 0.08
CA THR A 205 13.53 -15.71 1.03
C THR A 205 14.68 -16.45 0.33
N GLN A 206 14.63 -16.56 -1.00
CA GLN A 206 15.68 -17.18 -1.80
C GLN A 206 16.82 -16.19 -2.08
N TYR A 207 17.95 -16.69 -2.57
CA TYR A 207 19.05 -15.84 -3.02
C TYR A 207 18.65 -15.02 -4.25
N ILE A 208 18.86 -13.70 -4.18
CA ILE A 208 18.55 -12.74 -5.26
C ILE A 208 19.86 -12.04 -5.65
N PRO A 209 20.09 -11.75 -6.94
CA PRO A 209 21.26 -10.99 -7.37
C PRO A 209 21.33 -9.60 -6.71
N THR A 210 22.45 -9.28 -6.06
CA THR A 210 22.71 -7.98 -5.40
C THR A 210 23.66 -7.08 -6.18
N GLU A 211 24.47 -7.66 -7.06
CA GLU A 211 25.45 -6.98 -7.91
C GLU A 211 25.54 -7.66 -9.28
N MET A 212 25.67 -6.86 -10.35
CA MET A 212 26.02 -7.36 -11.68
C MET A 212 27.55 -7.34 -11.84
N LEU A 213 28.14 -8.50 -12.14
CA LEU A 213 29.60 -8.66 -12.31
C LEU A 213 30.08 -8.46 -13.76
N GLY A 214 29.19 -7.96 -14.64
CA GLY A 214 29.45 -7.79 -16.06
C GLY A 214 29.15 -9.05 -16.89
N LYS A 215 29.51 -8.99 -18.18
CA LYS A 215 29.31 -10.10 -19.12
C LYS A 215 30.46 -11.10 -19.03
N VAL A 216 30.11 -12.38 -19.09
CA VAL A 216 31.05 -13.51 -19.09
C VAL A 216 31.00 -14.18 -20.47
N SER A 217 32.14 -14.67 -20.95
CA SER A 217 32.19 -15.41 -22.21
C SER A 217 31.53 -16.79 -22.07
N PRO A 218 30.87 -17.35 -23.10
CA PRO A 218 30.19 -18.64 -22.99
C PRO A 218 31.09 -19.78 -22.52
N GLU A 219 32.39 -19.74 -22.84
CA GLU A 219 33.37 -20.76 -22.47
C GLU A 219 33.72 -20.75 -20.97
N GLU A 220 33.44 -19.64 -20.28
CA GLU A 220 33.69 -19.46 -18.84
C GLU A 220 32.46 -19.81 -17.99
N VAL A 221 31.29 -20.04 -18.60
CA VAL A 221 30.07 -20.43 -17.90
C VAL A 221 30.18 -21.91 -17.48
N PRO A 222 30.09 -22.24 -16.18
CA PRO A 222 30.12 -23.62 -15.71
C PRO A 222 28.85 -24.37 -16.15
N ASP A 223 28.88 -25.70 -16.06
CA ASP A 223 27.68 -26.50 -16.30
C ASP A 223 26.54 -26.03 -15.38
N ILE A 224 25.46 -25.51 -15.97
CA ILE A 224 24.34 -24.89 -15.27
C ILE A 224 23.69 -25.87 -14.31
N GLN A 225 23.64 -27.16 -14.67
CA GLN A 225 23.05 -28.20 -13.84
C GLN A 225 23.87 -28.49 -12.58
N SER A 226 25.13 -28.05 -12.54
CA SER A 226 26.03 -28.23 -11.40
C SER A 226 26.02 -27.05 -10.42
N ILE A 227 25.37 -25.93 -10.75
CA ILE A 227 25.33 -24.74 -9.91
C ILE A 227 24.32 -24.95 -8.78
N MET A 228 24.77 -24.79 -7.54
CA MET A 228 23.89 -24.91 -6.36
C MET A 228 22.96 -23.69 -6.26
N PRO A 229 21.72 -23.85 -5.73
CA PRO A 229 20.78 -22.73 -5.56
C PRO A 229 21.28 -21.60 -4.65
N ASP A 230 22.22 -21.89 -3.75
CA ASP A 230 22.86 -20.95 -2.82
C ASP A 230 24.29 -20.56 -3.25
N ALA A 231 24.65 -20.79 -4.52
CA ALA A 231 25.93 -20.37 -5.06
C ALA A 231 26.09 -18.85 -4.98
N GLU A 232 27.31 -18.42 -4.63
CA GLU A 232 27.66 -16.99 -4.53
C GLU A 232 27.53 -16.25 -5.88
N ILE A 233 27.77 -16.96 -7.00
CA ILE A 233 27.71 -16.43 -8.35
C ILE A 233 26.60 -17.14 -9.13
N GLY A 234 25.61 -16.36 -9.57
CA GLY A 234 24.56 -16.79 -10.50
C GLY A 234 24.79 -16.27 -11.92
N TYR A 235 24.14 -16.89 -12.91
CA TYR A 235 24.28 -16.56 -14.33
C TYR A 235 22.92 -16.25 -14.95
N MET A 236 22.85 -15.18 -15.75
CA MET A 236 21.69 -14.90 -16.61
C MET A 236 22.04 -15.28 -18.05
N LEU A 237 21.27 -16.21 -18.62
CA LEU A 237 21.56 -16.78 -19.93
C LEU A 237 20.52 -16.35 -20.96
N GLU A 238 21.00 -16.07 -22.16
CA GLU A 238 20.18 -15.85 -23.35
C GLU A 238 20.48 -16.99 -24.31
N LEU A 239 19.46 -17.81 -24.59
CA LEU A 239 19.60 -19.06 -25.33
C LEU A 239 18.58 -19.09 -26.45
N ASP A 240 19.01 -19.48 -27.64
CA ASP A 240 18.12 -19.86 -28.72
C ASP A 240 17.67 -21.31 -28.48
N LEU A 241 16.37 -21.50 -28.27
CA LEU A 241 15.77 -22.81 -28.01
C LEU A 241 14.97 -23.27 -29.23
N GLU A 242 15.29 -24.45 -29.75
CA GLU A 242 14.46 -25.15 -30.73
C GLU A 242 13.67 -26.27 -30.02
N ALA A 243 12.35 -26.11 -29.93
CA ALA A 243 11.48 -27.15 -29.42
C ALA A 243 11.26 -28.23 -30.50
N PRO A 244 11.61 -29.52 -30.25
CA PRO A 244 11.37 -30.59 -31.21
C PRO A 244 9.89 -30.72 -31.58
N VAL A 245 9.60 -30.82 -32.89
CA VAL A 245 8.22 -30.85 -33.42
C VAL A 245 7.35 -31.93 -32.77
N HIS A 246 7.93 -33.09 -32.48
CA HIS A 246 7.20 -34.21 -31.85
C HIS A 246 6.78 -33.95 -30.40
N LEU A 247 7.27 -32.89 -29.76
CA LEU A 247 6.88 -32.47 -28.41
C LEU A 247 5.86 -31.32 -28.42
N HIS A 248 5.55 -30.73 -29.59
CA HIS A 248 4.63 -29.59 -29.68
C HIS A 248 3.23 -29.96 -29.18
N ASP A 249 2.71 -31.13 -29.58
CA ASP A 249 1.41 -31.62 -29.10
C ASP A 249 1.43 -31.96 -27.60
N TYR A 250 2.58 -32.37 -27.07
CA TYR A 250 2.74 -32.65 -25.64
C TYR A 250 2.74 -31.37 -24.81
N PHE A 251 3.37 -30.30 -25.31
CA PHE A 251 3.39 -29.00 -24.65
C PHE A 251 2.09 -28.20 -24.84
N ALA A 252 1.22 -28.58 -25.79
CA ALA A 252 -0.02 -27.87 -26.03
C ALA A 252 -0.96 -27.80 -24.80
N ASP A 253 -0.85 -28.77 -23.89
CA ASP A 253 -1.63 -28.84 -22.65
C ASP A 253 -0.90 -28.23 -21.43
N TYR A 254 0.37 -27.83 -21.58
CA TYR A 254 1.18 -27.20 -20.53
C TYR A 254 1.38 -25.69 -20.82
N PRO A 255 1.65 -24.86 -19.80
CA PRO A 255 1.94 -23.44 -19.99
C PRO A 255 3.09 -23.12 -20.95
#